data_AF-A0A7S6VYY0-F1
#
_entry.id   AF-A0A7S6VYY0-F1
#
_cell.length_a   1.000
_cell.length_b   1.000
_cell.length_c   1.000
_cell.angle_alpha   90.00
_cell.angle_beta   90.00
_cell.angle_gamma   90.00
#
_symmetry.space_group_name_H-M   'P 1'
#
loop_
_entity.id
_entity.type
_entity.pdbx_description
1 polymer ?
#
loop_
_entity_poly.entity_id
_entity_poly.type
_entity_poly.pdbx_seq_one_letter_code
_entity_poly.pdbx_strand_id
1 'polypeptide(L)'
;MKRVHKSILGMCAVCTVLIIFWLKPQNQPIDTTAFHHFSASNMGQVPSHIVNSNKDIASFSSPSQQDTQINCQIRTDTAHQLIVNEQTKNCFEYFLTQLGEKNLNTIKSDFFKFTEVTYQNPLRAQLNELWTRYLRYREQLGQLQSAKTSKDSVNYYQEIQQNIQHLRKNIFSNQEMVGLFGQQDLYDQYTVQRMAIMENQQLSAIEKASQINQLFQQLPRDWQENLKQLNQLADLHQLTAEIKAHHGSDAELHQMRVNLVGIEATQRLEDLDIQHNNWQNKVNSYLTERDQIIKSSMPYETQSHAIIQLKNQYFQNPQEKLRLQTFETVHDQGGKLPFTQ
;
A
#
# COMPACT_ATOMS: atom_id res chain seq x y z
N MET A 1 -14.79 -46.10 -23.33
CA MET A 1 -14.43 -44.66 -23.36
C MET A 1 -15.33 -43.93 -24.35
N LYS A 2 -16.14 -42.96 -23.93
CA LYS A 2 -16.79 -41.85 -24.69
C LYS A 2 -18.13 -41.36 -24.11
N ARG A 3 -18.77 -42.09 -23.18
CA ARG A 3 -19.98 -41.60 -22.47
C ARG A 3 -19.71 -40.82 -21.17
N VAL A 4 -18.55 -41.02 -20.52
CA VAL A 4 -18.20 -40.37 -19.24
C VAL A 4 -17.74 -38.90 -19.43
N HIS A 5 -17.19 -38.54 -20.59
CA HIS A 5 -16.70 -37.18 -20.86
C HIS A 5 -17.80 -36.13 -21.08
N LYS A 6 -19.01 -36.52 -21.48
CA LYS A 6 -20.12 -35.56 -21.70
C LYS A 6 -20.79 -35.12 -20.39
N SER A 7 -20.72 -35.94 -19.33
CA SER A 7 -21.26 -35.59 -18.01
C SER A 7 -20.31 -34.69 -17.21
N ILE A 8 -18.99 -34.87 -17.37
CA ILE A 8 -17.97 -34.04 -16.71
C ILE A 8 -17.92 -32.63 -17.34
N LEU A 9 -18.10 -32.50 -18.66
CA LEU A 9 -18.11 -31.20 -19.32
C LEU A 9 -19.40 -30.40 -19.04
N GLY A 10 -20.55 -31.09 -18.94
CA GLY A 10 -21.81 -30.46 -18.52
C GLY A 10 -21.79 -29.98 -17.07
N MET A 11 -21.16 -30.74 -16.17
CA MET A 11 -21.05 -30.39 -14.75
C MET A 11 -20.04 -29.25 -14.50
N CYS A 12 -18.93 -29.20 -15.24
CA CYS A 12 -18.00 -28.05 -15.19
C CYS A 12 -18.61 -26.77 -15.76
N ALA A 13 -19.44 -26.84 -16.81
CA ALA A 13 -20.14 -25.67 -17.36
C ALA A 13 -21.26 -25.16 -16.43
N VAL A 14 -21.95 -26.06 -15.72
CA VAL A 14 -22.95 -25.66 -14.71
C VAL A 14 -22.29 -25.06 -13.47
N CYS A 15 -21.15 -25.60 -13.02
CA CYS A 15 -20.39 -25.03 -11.90
C CYS A 15 -19.77 -23.67 -12.22
N THR A 16 -19.29 -23.42 -13.45
CA THR A 16 -18.78 -22.08 -13.83
C THR A 16 -19.90 -21.06 -14.04
N VAL A 17 -21.07 -21.46 -14.57
CA VAL A 17 -22.25 -20.58 -14.66
C VAL A 17 -22.81 -20.25 -13.26
N LEU A 18 -22.79 -21.19 -12.31
CA LEU A 18 -23.21 -20.96 -10.92
C LEU A 18 -22.25 -20.03 -10.16
N ILE A 19 -20.95 -20.12 -10.40
CA ILE A 19 -19.95 -19.20 -9.82
C ILE A 19 -20.09 -17.79 -10.40
N ILE A 20 -20.40 -17.64 -11.69
CA ILE A 20 -20.65 -16.33 -12.31
C ILE A 20 -21.99 -15.72 -11.84
N PHE A 21 -23.00 -16.54 -11.52
CA PHE A 21 -24.28 -16.06 -10.99
C PHE A 21 -24.22 -15.65 -9.51
N TRP A 22 -23.30 -16.25 -8.74
CA TRP A 22 -23.08 -15.92 -7.32
C TRP A 22 -22.15 -14.70 -7.12
N LEU A 23 -21.37 -14.35 -8.15
CA LEU A 23 -20.58 -13.10 -8.22
C LEU A 23 -21.32 -11.93 -8.89
N LYS A 24 -22.61 -12.08 -9.22
CA LYS A 24 -23.42 -10.98 -9.74
C LYS A 24 -23.84 -10.06 -8.58
N PRO A 25 -23.46 -8.77 -8.58
CA PRO A 25 -24.01 -7.83 -7.62
C PRO A 25 -25.54 -7.79 -7.76
N GLN A 26 -26.26 -7.75 -6.63
CA GLN A 26 -27.68 -7.48 -6.62
C GLN A 26 -27.93 -6.08 -7.18
N ASN A 27 -28.25 -5.99 -8.48
CA ASN A 27 -28.81 -4.78 -9.07
C ASN A 27 -30.24 -4.63 -8.54
N GLN A 28 -30.40 -3.94 -7.41
CA GLN A 28 -31.62 -3.15 -7.26
C GLN A 28 -31.61 -2.09 -8.37
N PRO A 29 -32.69 -1.93 -9.16
CA PRO A 29 -32.81 -0.75 -10.00
C PRO A 29 -32.87 0.45 -9.06
N ILE A 30 -31.74 1.14 -8.92
CA ILE A 30 -31.77 2.53 -8.51
C ILE A 30 -32.54 3.23 -9.62
N ASP A 31 -33.69 3.82 -9.30
CA ASP A 31 -34.38 4.75 -10.18
C ASP A 31 -33.39 5.88 -10.52
N THR A 32 -32.75 5.75 -11.68
CA THR A 32 -31.80 6.73 -12.24
C THR A 32 -32.51 7.99 -12.75
N THR A 33 -33.83 8.08 -12.61
CA THR A 33 -34.60 9.31 -12.80
C THR A 33 -34.42 10.33 -11.67
N ALA A 34 -33.86 9.94 -10.51
CA ALA A 34 -33.56 10.88 -9.41
C ALA A 34 -32.14 11.47 -9.44
N PHE A 35 -31.21 10.93 -10.26
CA PHE A 35 -29.83 11.43 -10.36
C PHE A 35 -29.54 12.24 -11.63
N HIS A 36 -30.56 12.53 -12.45
CA HIS A 36 -30.49 13.49 -13.56
C HIS A 36 -30.87 14.93 -13.19
N HIS A 37 -31.05 15.24 -11.90
CA HIS A 37 -31.20 16.59 -11.39
C HIS A 37 -30.25 16.89 -10.23
N PHE A 38 -28.95 16.57 -10.38
CA PHE A 38 -27.97 17.55 -9.94
C PHE A 38 -27.73 18.50 -11.11
N SER A 39 -28.58 19.53 -11.17
CA SER A 39 -28.18 20.77 -11.81
C SER A 39 -26.85 21.15 -11.17
N ALA A 40 -25.79 21.12 -11.98
CA ALA A 40 -24.59 21.92 -11.75
C ALA A 40 -24.98 23.40 -11.88
N SER A 41 -25.86 23.86 -11.00
CA SER A 41 -26.14 25.25 -10.78
C SER A 41 -25.33 25.64 -9.55
N ASN A 42 -24.24 26.36 -9.83
CA ASN A 42 -23.42 27.12 -8.89
C ASN A 42 -22.42 26.36 -7.99
N MET A 43 -21.40 25.77 -8.61
CA MET A 43 -20.02 25.99 -8.15
C MET A 43 -19.18 26.23 -9.41
N GLY A 44 -18.63 27.44 -9.54
CA GLY A 44 -18.05 27.97 -10.78
C GLY A 44 -17.09 27.01 -11.47
N GLN A 45 -17.55 26.38 -12.54
CA GLN A 45 -16.71 25.86 -13.60
C GLN A 45 -16.04 27.07 -14.24
N VAL A 46 -14.76 27.29 -13.93
CA VAL A 46 -13.92 28.19 -14.74
C VAL A 46 -13.63 27.46 -16.06
N PRO A 47 -13.78 28.12 -17.22
CA PRO A 47 -13.58 27.48 -18.50
C PRO A 47 -12.15 26.95 -18.62
N SER A 48 -12.01 25.74 -19.15
CA SER A 48 -10.76 25.24 -19.71
C SER A 48 -10.32 26.22 -20.80
N HIS A 49 -9.44 27.16 -20.48
CA HIS A 49 -8.79 28.02 -21.47
C HIS A 49 -7.73 27.22 -22.23
N ILE A 50 -8.09 26.06 -22.82
CA ILE A 50 -7.21 25.30 -23.73
C ILE A 50 -7.38 25.94 -25.10
N VAL A 51 -6.34 26.62 -25.58
CA VAL A 51 -6.40 27.44 -26.80
C VAL A 51 -6.13 26.62 -28.08
N ASN A 52 -5.66 25.37 -27.98
CA ASN A 52 -5.28 24.58 -29.16
C ASN A 52 -5.57 23.07 -29.09
N SER A 53 -5.61 22.46 -30.28
CA SER A 53 -5.99 21.06 -30.57
C SER A 53 -5.06 20.03 -29.92
N ASN A 54 -5.61 18.92 -29.41
CA ASN A 54 -4.90 17.81 -28.74
C ASN A 54 -3.64 17.28 -29.47
N LYS A 55 -3.52 17.48 -30.79
CA LYS A 55 -2.40 17.01 -31.61
C LYS A 55 -1.11 17.80 -31.37
N ASP A 56 -1.20 19.10 -31.07
CA ASP A 56 -0.02 19.94 -30.81
C ASP A 56 0.54 19.69 -29.40
N ILE A 57 -0.35 19.40 -28.43
CA ILE A 57 0.03 19.08 -27.05
C ILE A 57 0.76 17.73 -26.98
N ALA A 58 0.31 16.73 -27.74
CA ALA A 58 0.95 15.41 -27.77
C ALA A 58 2.42 15.46 -28.22
N SER A 59 2.81 16.48 -28.99
CA SER A 59 4.19 16.67 -29.49
C SER A 59 5.24 16.91 -28.38
N PHE A 60 4.80 17.28 -27.17
CA PHE A 60 5.70 17.52 -26.04
C PHE A 60 6.04 16.24 -25.23
N SER A 61 5.44 15.09 -25.58
CA SER A 61 5.67 13.83 -24.88
C SER A 61 6.97 13.13 -25.33
N SER A 62 7.39 12.11 -24.59
CA SER A 62 8.52 11.23 -24.95
C SER A 62 8.08 9.75 -25.07
N PRO A 63 8.90 8.84 -25.62
CA PRO A 63 8.57 7.42 -25.71
C PRO A 63 8.13 6.77 -24.39
N SER A 64 8.73 7.09 -23.24
CA SER A 64 8.27 6.54 -21.94
C SER A 64 6.88 7.02 -21.53
N GLN A 65 6.38 8.07 -22.16
CA GLN A 65 5.05 8.63 -21.94
C GLN A 65 4.05 8.18 -23.01
N GLN A 66 4.41 7.20 -23.84
CA GLN A 66 3.48 6.60 -24.78
C GLN A 66 2.24 6.08 -24.03
N ASP A 67 1.07 6.25 -24.66
CA ASP A 67 -0.24 5.90 -24.11
C ASP A 67 -0.64 6.64 -22.83
N THR A 68 0.07 7.72 -22.50
CA THR A 68 -0.32 8.69 -21.46
C THR A 68 -0.67 10.04 -22.07
N GLN A 69 -1.25 10.93 -21.28
CA GLN A 69 -1.64 12.28 -21.71
C GLN A 69 -1.09 13.31 -20.74
N ILE A 70 -0.63 14.45 -21.28
CA ILE A 70 -0.27 15.62 -20.48
C ILE A 70 -1.55 16.16 -19.83
N ASN A 71 -1.83 15.72 -18.60
CA ASN A 71 -3.00 16.10 -17.83
C ASN A 71 -2.61 17.09 -16.72
N CYS A 72 -2.30 18.33 -17.11
CA CYS A 72 -1.99 19.40 -16.18
C CYS A 72 -3.27 20.02 -15.63
N GLN A 73 -3.75 19.52 -14.48
CA GLN A 73 -4.93 20.03 -13.77
C GLN A 73 -4.64 21.35 -13.03
N ILE A 74 -4.16 22.35 -13.75
CA ILE A 74 -3.85 23.68 -13.22
C ILE A 74 -5.13 24.39 -12.81
N ARG A 75 -5.14 24.95 -11.60
CA ARG A 75 -6.29 25.68 -11.04
C ARG A 75 -5.98 27.16 -10.90
N THR A 76 -7.03 27.97 -11.02
CA THR A 76 -6.95 29.42 -10.81
C THR A 76 -7.99 29.90 -9.80
N ASP A 77 -7.71 31.05 -9.18
CA ASP A 77 -8.66 31.77 -8.36
C ASP A 77 -9.60 32.65 -9.21
N THR A 78 -10.48 33.40 -8.54
CA THR A 78 -11.43 34.32 -9.20
C THR A 78 -10.77 35.48 -9.93
N ALA A 79 -9.48 35.74 -9.69
CA ALA A 79 -8.68 36.76 -10.37
C ALA A 79 -7.75 36.14 -11.45
N HIS A 80 -8.01 34.90 -11.85
CA HIS A 80 -7.23 34.13 -12.81
C HIS A 80 -5.75 33.95 -12.42
N GLN A 81 -5.43 34.04 -11.12
CA GLN A 81 -4.10 33.75 -10.58
C GLN A 81 -3.96 32.25 -10.31
N LEU A 82 -2.75 31.71 -10.45
CA LEU A 82 -2.44 30.31 -10.17
C LEU A 82 -2.72 29.96 -8.70
N ILE A 83 -3.56 28.94 -8.47
CA ILE A 83 -3.67 28.26 -7.17
C ILE A 83 -2.68 27.10 -7.17
N VAL A 84 -1.56 27.27 -6.47
CA VAL A 84 -0.52 26.25 -6.36
C VAL A 84 -1.00 25.11 -5.48
N ASN A 85 -0.92 23.89 -6.01
CA ASN A 85 -1.36 22.66 -5.35
C ASN A 85 -0.57 21.44 -5.85
N GLU A 86 -0.91 20.26 -5.35
CA GLU A 86 -0.24 19.01 -5.72
C GLU A 86 -0.34 18.72 -7.23
N GLN A 87 -1.45 19.09 -7.88
CA GLN A 87 -1.59 18.90 -9.33
C GLN A 87 -0.65 19.80 -10.14
N THR A 88 -0.27 20.96 -9.60
CA THR A 88 0.79 21.80 -10.18
C THR A 88 2.12 21.06 -10.14
N LYS A 89 2.46 20.45 -8.99
CA LYS A 89 3.64 19.59 -8.87
C LYS A 89 3.57 18.40 -9.82
N ASN A 90 2.43 17.69 -9.91
CA ASN A 90 2.27 16.53 -10.79
C ASN A 90 2.49 16.89 -12.27
N CYS A 91 2.01 18.06 -12.71
CA CYS A 91 2.30 18.57 -14.05
C CYS A 91 3.81 18.73 -14.27
N PHE A 92 4.52 19.37 -13.34
CA PHE A 92 5.99 19.52 -13.41
C PHE A 92 6.72 18.18 -13.40
N GLU A 93 6.35 17.28 -12.49
CA GLU A 93 6.93 15.95 -12.35
C GLU A 93 6.72 15.11 -13.61
N TYR A 94 5.55 15.20 -14.24
CA TYR A 94 5.30 14.53 -15.52
C TYR A 94 6.30 14.96 -16.59
N PHE A 95 6.58 16.26 -16.76
CA PHE A 95 7.62 16.69 -17.70
C PHE A 95 9.01 16.19 -17.32
N LEU A 96 9.32 16.10 -16.02
CA LEU A 96 10.60 15.59 -15.53
C LEU A 96 10.77 14.08 -15.69
N THR A 97 9.72 13.29 -15.91
CA THR A 97 9.88 11.85 -16.21
C THR A 97 10.59 11.62 -17.54
N GLN A 98 10.68 12.63 -18.40
CA GLN A 98 11.41 12.57 -19.68
C GLN A 98 12.93 12.66 -19.48
N LEU A 99 13.41 12.92 -18.26
CA LEU A 99 14.85 12.93 -17.95
C LEU A 99 15.48 11.56 -18.23
N GLY A 100 16.57 11.57 -19.01
CA GLY A 100 17.24 10.36 -19.50
C GLY A 100 16.95 10.10 -20.99
N GLU A 101 15.78 10.50 -21.49
CA GLU A 101 15.45 10.53 -22.92
C GLU A 101 15.71 11.92 -23.54
N LYS A 102 15.40 12.96 -22.77
CA LYS A 102 15.68 14.36 -23.11
C LYS A 102 16.62 14.95 -22.06
N ASN A 103 17.47 15.87 -22.49
CA ASN A 103 18.26 16.68 -21.55
C ASN A 103 17.38 17.73 -20.86
N LEU A 104 17.82 18.22 -19.70
CA LEU A 104 17.04 19.15 -18.87
C LEU A 104 16.69 20.47 -19.58
N ASN A 105 17.58 20.99 -20.44
CA ASN A 105 17.32 22.23 -21.19
C ASN A 105 16.20 22.05 -22.21
N THR A 106 16.16 20.89 -22.89
CA THR A 106 15.06 20.55 -23.80
C THR A 106 13.74 20.44 -23.04
N ILE A 107 13.71 19.71 -21.92
CA ILE A 107 12.50 19.57 -21.09
C ILE A 107 12.00 20.94 -20.62
N LYS A 108 12.91 21.81 -20.17
CA LYS A 108 12.58 23.18 -19.78
C LYS A 108 11.94 23.97 -20.93
N SER A 109 12.53 23.91 -22.12
CA SER A 109 12.03 24.59 -23.32
C SER A 109 10.68 24.05 -23.78
N ASP A 110 10.50 22.73 -23.76
CA ASP A 110 9.25 22.06 -24.13
C ASP A 110 8.11 22.47 -23.17
N PHE A 111 8.37 22.58 -21.87
CA PHE A 111 7.38 23.09 -20.92
C PHE A 111 6.98 24.55 -21.20
N PHE A 112 7.93 25.42 -21.56
CA PHE A 112 7.62 26.81 -21.93
C PHE A 112 6.75 26.89 -23.19
N LYS A 113 7.03 26.07 -24.21
CA LYS A 113 6.20 26.00 -25.42
C LYS A 113 4.82 25.42 -25.12
N PHE A 114 4.74 24.39 -24.27
CA PHE A 114 3.49 23.81 -23.82
C PHE A 114 2.61 24.87 -23.14
N THR A 115 3.17 25.62 -22.18
CA THR A 115 2.40 26.68 -21.51
C THR A 115 2.04 27.84 -22.44
N GLU A 116 2.87 28.13 -23.45
CA GLU A 116 2.58 29.15 -24.47
C GLU A 116 1.34 28.83 -25.30
N VAL A 117 1.17 27.57 -25.72
CA VAL A 117 0.00 27.14 -26.50
C VAL A 117 -1.21 26.80 -25.63
N THR A 118 -1.00 26.55 -24.33
CA THR A 118 -2.04 26.05 -23.43
C THR A 118 -2.64 27.14 -22.53
N TYR A 119 -1.87 28.15 -22.10
CA TYR A 119 -2.32 29.12 -21.10
C TYR A 119 -2.08 30.57 -21.55
N GLN A 120 -2.98 31.47 -21.13
CA GLN A 120 -2.86 32.91 -21.33
C GLN A 120 -2.18 33.60 -20.14
N ASN A 121 -1.73 34.85 -20.31
CA ASN A 121 -1.26 35.66 -19.19
C ASN A 121 -2.45 36.09 -18.30
N PRO A 122 -2.29 36.22 -16.97
CA PRO A 122 -1.04 36.12 -16.20
C PRO A 122 -0.62 34.68 -15.82
N LEU A 123 -1.52 33.70 -15.95
CA LEU A 123 -1.29 32.31 -15.55
C LEU A 123 -0.03 31.69 -16.18
N ARG A 124 0.16 31.89 -17.49
CA ARG A 124 1.35 31.40 -18.22
C ARG A 124 2.65 31.91 -17.59
N ALA A 125 2.72 33.21 -17.31
CA ALA A 125 3.91 33.82 -16.72
C ALA A 125 4.18 33.24 -15.31
N GLN A 126 3.14 33.03 -14.51
CA GLN A 126 3.25 32.45 -13.17
C GLN A 126 3.73 31.00 -13.19
N LEU A 127 3.19 30.17 -14.11
CA LEU A 127 3.64 28.80 -14.30
C LEU A 127 5.11 28.74 -14.72
N ASN A 128 5.54 29.62 -15.64
CA ASN A 128 6.93 29.65 -16.12
C ASN A 128 7.92 30.07 -15.04
N GLU A 129 7.56 31.05 -14.21
CA GLU A 129 8.32 31.46 -13.03
C GLU A 129 8.43 30.32 -12.01
N LEU A 130 7.29 29.69 -11.66
CA LEU A 130 7.25 28.60 -10.70
C LEU A 130 8.02 27.38 -11.20
N TRP A 131 7.89 27.02 -12.48
CA TRP A 131 8.65 25.93 -13.11
C TRP A 131 10.16 26.19 -13.05
N THR A 132 10.60 27.42 -13.32
CA THR A 132 12.02 27.77 -13.23
C THR A 132 12.55 27.58 -11.81
N ARG A 133 11.81 28.02 -10.78
CA ARG A 133 12.17 27.78 -9.38
C ARG A 133 12.08 26.30 -9.00
N TYR A 134 11.15 25.55 -9.58
CA TYR A 134 11.00 24.12 -9.38
C TYR A 134 12.21 23.33 -9.91
N LEU A 135 12.71 23.67 -11.10
CA LEU A 135 13.92 23.07 -11.65
C LEU A 135 15.15 23.35 -10.78
N ARG A 136 15.28 24.59 -10.29
CA ARG A 136 16.33 24.97 -9.34
C ARG A 136 16.23 24.15 -8.05
N TYR A 137 15.03 23.93 -7.53
CA TYR A 137 14.80 23.05 -6.38
C TYR A 137 15.27 21.63 -6.67
N ARG A 138 14.92 21.04 -7.82
CA ARG A 138 15.33 19.68 -8.18
C ARG A 138 16.85 19.53 -8.31
N GLU A 139 17.52 20.52 -8.90
CA GLU A 139 18.98 20.56 -9.00
C GLU A 139 19.64 20.62 -7.61
N GLN A 140 19.22 21.56 -6.77
CA GLN A 140 19.76 21.71 -5.41
C GLN A 140 19.43 20.52 -4.51
N LEU A 141 18.27 19.89 -4.70
CA LEU A 141 17.88 18.67 -3.99
C LEU A 141 18.87 17.54 -4.27
N GLY A 142 19.32 17.38 -5.51
CA GLY A 142 20.33 16.39 -5.89
C GLY A 142 21.74 16.67 -5.34
N GLN A 143 21.97 17.90 -4.84
CA GLN A 143 23.23 18.33 -4.24
C GLN A 143 23.16 18.38 -2.70
N LEU A 144 22.02 18.05 -2.10
CA LEU A 144 21.91 18.01 -0.64
C LEU A 144 22.92 17.01 -0.08
N GLN A 145 23.67 17.46 0.92
CA GLN A 145 24.61 16.61 1.62
C GLN A 145 23.86 15.46 2.31
N SER A 146 24.44 14.28 2.25
CA SER A 146 23.96 13.12 3.01
C SER A 146 23.87 13.46 4.50
N ALA A 147 22.82 12.99 5.16
CA ALA A 147 22.70 13.08 6.60
C ALA A 147 23.92 12.43 7.29
N LYS A 148 24.36 13.02 8.40
CA LYS A 148 25.56 12.58 9.13
C LYS A 148 25.30 11.40 10.05
N THR A 149 24.03 11.16 10.35
CA THR A 149 23.51 10.11 11.23
C THR A 149 23.50 8.74 10.54
N SER A 150 23.40 7.66 11.32
CA SER A 150 23.33 6.30 10.76
C SER A 150 22.02 6.08 10.03
N LYS A 151 22.08 5.48 8.84
CA LYS A 151 20.92 5.17 7.99
C LYS A 151 19.86 4.31 8.67
N ASP A 152 20.26 3.54 9.68
CA ASP A 152 19.35 2.64 10.42
C ASP A 152 18.61 3.34 11.57
N SER A 153 18.78 4.66 11.74
CA SER A 153 18.13 5.42 12.81
C SER A 153 17.08 6.37 12.29
N VAL A 154 16.00 6.58 13.04
CA VAL A 154 15.00 7.60 12.73
C VAL A 154 15.59 9.01 12.58
N ASN A 155 16.67 9.31 13.32
CA ASN A 155 17.37 10.59 13.26
C ASN A 155 17.90 10.90 11.86
N TYR A 156 18.27 9.88 11.07
CA TYR A 156 18.69 10.05 9.67
C TYR A 156 17.56 10.57 8.79
N TYR A 157 16.37 10.00 8.93
CA TYR A 157 15.21 10.44 8.19
C TYR A 157 14.72 11.82 8.65
N GLN A 158 14.79 12.11 9.95
CA GLN A 158 14.52 13.44 10.49
C GLN A 158 15.45 14.51 9.92
N GLU A 159 16.76 14.24 9.88
CA GLU A 159 17.77 15.17 9.35
C GLU A 159 17.54 15.43 7.85
N ILE A 160 17.26 14.37 7.07
CA ILE A 160 16.91 14.53 5.65
C ILE A 160 15.67 15.40 5.48
N GLN A 161 14.59 15.11 6.21
CA GLN A 161 13.35 15.86 6.12
C GLN A 161 13.58 17.35 6.44
N GLN A 162 14.35 17.65 7.50
CA GLN A 162 14.70 19.02 7.87
C GLN A 162 15.52 19.73 6.78
N ASN A 163 16.52 19.06 6.20
CA ASN A 163 17.33 19.61 5.11
C ASN A 163 16.49 19.93 3.87
N ILE A 164 15.58 19.03 3.50
CA ILE A 164 14.64 19.24 2.39
C ILE A 164 13.71 20.43 2.69
N GLN A 165 13.19 20.54 3.91
CA GLN A 165 12.33 21.65 4.32
C GLN A 165 13.05 22.99 4.29
N HIS A 166 14.29 23.05 4.78
CA HIS A 166 15.12 24.26 4.71
C HIS A 166 15.41 24.67 3.26
N LEU A 167 15.75 23.72 2.40
CA LEU A 167 15.93 23.98 0.98
C LEU A 167 14.68 24.59 0.34
N ARG A 168 13.50 24.00 0.62
CA ARG A 168 12.23 24.49 0.07
C ARG A 168 11.90 25.91 0.54
N LYS A 169 12.13 26.23 1.82
CA LYS A 169 11.93 27.58 2.38
C LYS A 169 12.79 28.66 1.69
N ASN A 170 13.96 28.29 1.18
CA ASN A 170 14.83 29.22 0.45
C ASN A 170 14.38 29.48 -1.01
N ILE A 171 13.48 28.65 -1.55
CA ILE A 171 13.10 28.67 -2.97
C ILE A 171 11.64 29.07 -3.18
N PHE A 172 10.76 28.67 -2.27
CA PHE A 172 9.32 28.79 -2.38
C PHE A 172 8.74 29.62 -1.24
N SER A 173 7.65 30.31 -1.51
CA SER A 173 6.82 30.90 -0.47
C SER A 173 6.10 29.82 0.35
N ASN A 174 5.59 30.18 1.53
CA ASN A 174 4.82 29.24 2.35
C ASN A 174 3.60 28.66 1.63
N GLN A 175 2.89 29.48 0.83
CA GLN A 175 1.74 29.02 0.06
C GLN A 175 2.13 28.00 -1.00
N GLU A 176 3.25 28.23 -1.70
CA GLU A 176 3.78 27.29 -2.69
C GLU A 176 4.29 26.01 -2.05
N MET A 177 4.94 26.09 -0.88
CA MET A 177 5.38 24.90 -0.15
C MET A 177 4.20 24.01 0.23
N VAL A 178 3.17 24.60 0.85
CA VAL A 178 1.94 23.88 1.23
C VAL A 178 1.27 23.31 -0.01
N GLY A 179 1.18 24.10 -1.09
CA GLY A 179 0.58 23.68 -2.34
C GLY A 179 1.31 22.50 -2.99
N LEU A 180 2.62 22.64 -3.23
CA LEU A 180 3.40 21.64 -3.96
C LEU A 180 3.70 20.39 -3.12
N PHE A 181 3.97 20.56 -1.83
CA PHE A 181 4.55 19.50 -1.00
C PHE A 181 3.69 19.10 0.20
N GLY A 182 2.60 19.80 0.51
CA GLY A 182 1.84 19.59 1.76
C GLY A 182 1.36 18.14 1.97
N GLN A 183 0.89 17.47 0.92
CA GLN A 183 0.48 16.06 1.00
C GLN A 183 1.66 15.12 1.26
N GLN A 184 2.78 15.35 0.57
CA GLN A 184 4.01 14.59 0.80
C GLN A 184 4.54 14.85 2.22
N ASP A 185 4.54 16.10 2.67
CA ASP A 185 5.06 16.50 3.98
C ASP A 185 4.25 15.89 5.12
N LEU A 186 2.93 15.81 4.96
CA LEU A 186 2.05 15.14 5.90
C LEU A 186 2.41 13.64 6.03
N TYR A 187 2.60 12.95 4.90
CA TYR A 187 2.99 11.55 4.88
C TYR A 187 4.40 11.30 5.45
N ASP A 188 5.38 12.09 5.01
CA ASP A 188 6.77 11.99 5.45
C ASP A 188 6.86 12.24 6.97
N GLN A 189 6.18 13.28 7.47
CA GLN A 189 6.15 13.61 8.89
C GLN A 189 5.49 12.49 9.72
N TYR A 190 4.34 11.98 9.27
CA TYR A 190 3.68 10.85 9.92
C TYR A 190 4.61 9.62 9.99
N THR A 191 5.27 9.29 8.88
CA THR A 191 6.14 8.12 8.80
C THR A 191 7.33 8.23 9.75
N VAL A 192 7.99 9.39 9.77
CA VAL A 192 9.13 9.65 10.65
C VAL A 192 8.72 9.65 12.13
N GLN A 193 7.56 10.23 12.47
CA GLN A 193 7.05 10.19 13.85
C GLN A 193 6.69 8.76 14.28
N ARG A 194 6.07 7.97 13.40
CA ARG A 194 5.79 6.56 13.66
C ARG A 194 7.07 5.75 13.89
N MET A 195 8.09 5.95 13.07
CA MET A 195 9.41 5.33 13.28
C MET A 195 10.01 5.71 14.63
N ALA A 196 9.91 6.98 15.03
CA ALA A 196 10.44 7.44 16.31
C ALA A 196 9.74 6.77 17.49
N ILE A 197 8.41 6.55 17.41
CA ILE A 197 7.67 5.80 18.44
C ILE A 197 8.14 4.34 18.48
N MET A 198 8.31 3.70 17.32
CA MET A 198 8.74 2.29 17.26
C MET A 198 10.17 2.06 17.76
N GLU A 199 11.10 2.97 17.48
CA GLU A 199 12.49 2.90 17.94
C GLU A 199 12.66 3.28 19.42
N ASN A 200 11.65 3.88 20.06
CA ASN A 200 11.76 4.33 21.44
C ASN A 200 11.78 3.16 22.43
N GLN A 201 12.97 2.85 22.96
CA GLN A 201 13.20 1.77 23.93
C GLN A 201 12.63 2.04 25.32
N GLN A 202 12.20 3.28 25.61
CA GLN A 202 11.56 3.62 26.88
C GLN A 202 10.05 3.32 26.88
N LEU A 203 9.48 2.96 25.73
CA LEU A 203 8.07 2.61 25.59
C LEU A 203 7.89 1.10 25.52
N SER A 204 6.95 0.58 26.30
CA SER A 204 6.43 -0.77 26.13
C SER A 204 5.69 -0.93 24.80
N ALA A 205 5.52 -2.17 24.34
CA ALA A 205 4.74 -2.46 23.14
C ALA A 205 3.29 -1.92 23.21
N ILE A 206 2.69 -1.90 24.40
CA ILE A 206 1.34 -1.37 24.65
C ILE A 206 1.32 0.16 24.50
N GLU A 207 2.32 0.85 25.05
CA GLU A 207 2.45 2.31 24.92
C GLU A 207 2.75 2.72 23.48
N LYS A 208 3.62 1.99 22.78
CA LYS A 208 3.89 2.18 21.34
C LYS A 208 2.60 2.05 20.53
N ALA A 209 1.83 0.97 20.73
CA ALA A 209 0.54 0.77 20.07
C ALA A 209 -0.43 1.93 20.30
N SER A 210 -0.53 2.41 21.55
CA SER A 210 -1.38 3.56 21.89
C SER A 210 -0.94 4.84 21.18
N GLN A 211 0.36 5.16 21.22
CA GLN A 211 0.88 6.38 20.58
C GLN A 211 0.78 6.33 19.05
N ILE A 212 1.00 5.16 18.44
CA ILE A 212 0.84 4.97 16.98
C ILE A 212 -0.61 5.18 16.58
N ASN A 213 -1.56 4.63 17.33
CA ASN A 213 -2.98 4.83 17.06
C ASN A 213 -3.39 6.31 17.23
N GLN A 214 -2.90 7.00 18.27
CA GLN A 214 -3.12 8.43 18.44
C GLN A 214 -2.56 9.25 17.26
N LEU A 215 -1.34 8.94 16.83
CA LEU A 215 -0.71 9.57 15.68
C LEU A 215 -1.53 9.32 14.40
N PHE A 216 -2.00 8.10 14.19
CA PHE A 216 -2.86 7.75 13.05
C PHE A 216 -4.18 8.52 13.05
N GLN A 217 -4.80 8.71 14.22
CA GLN A 217 -6.06 9.47 14.35
C GLN A 217 -5.90 10.97 14.04
N GLN A 218 -4.68 11.52 14.06
CA GLN A 218 -4.40 12.91 13.69
C GLN A 218 -4.38 13.12 12.16
N LEU A 219 -4.30 12.05 11.37
CA LEU A 219 -4.32 12.15 9.91
C LEU A 219 -5.71 12.59 9.40
N PRO A 220 -5.78 13.30 8.27
CA PRO A 220 -7.04 13.52 7.55
C PRO A 220 -7.70 12.18 7.17
N ARG A 221 -9.05 12.14 7.08
CA ARG A 221 -9.80 10.88 6.85
C ARG A 221 -9.36 10.14 5.59
N ASP A 222 -9.15 10.85 4.49
CA ASP A 222 -8.71 10.25 3.23
C ASP A 222 -7.37 9.51 3.38
N TRP A 223 -6.48 10.02 4.24
CA TRP A 223 -5.22 9.36 4.56
C TRP A 223 -5.40 8.16 5.48
N GLN A 224 -6.31 8.24 6.45
CA GLN A 224 -6.61 7.12 7.34
C GLN A 224 -7.08 5.91 6.54
N GLU A 225 -8.01 6.08 5.60
CA GLU A 225 -8.53 4.96 4.80
C GLU A 225 -7.44 4.27 3.97
N ASN A 226 -6.54 5.04 3.36
CA ASN A 226 -5.46 4.52 2.53
C ASN A 226 -4.32 3.87 3.35
N LEU A 227 -3.97 4.43 4.51
CA LEU A 227 -2.82 3.96 5.30
C LEU A 227 -3.16 2.89 6.33
N LYS A 228 -4.44 2.73 6.68
CA LYS A 228 -4.89 1.77 7.71
C LYS A 228 -4.32 0.38 7.47
N GLN A 229 -4.45 -0.14 6.25
CA GLN A 229 -3.99 -1.50 5.95
C GLN A 229 -2.47 -1.60 5.76
N LEU A 230 -1.82 -0.55 5.24
CA LEU A 230 -0.40 -0.58 4.91
C LEU A 230 0.49 -0.67 6.15
N ASN A 231 0.20 0.10 7.20
CA ASN A 231 1.07 0.20 8.37
C ASN A 231 0.69 -0.77 9.50
N GLN A 232 -0.61 -1.04 9.69
CA GLN A 232 -1.08 -1.82 10.83
C GLN A 232 -0.49 -3.23 10.86
N LEU A 233 -0.36 -3.88 9.69
CA LEU A 233 0.19 -5.24 9.64
C LEU A 233 1.65 -5.28 10.12
N ALA A 234 2.47 -4.33 9.66
CA ALA A 234 3.88 -4.25 10.06
C ALA A 234 4.02 -3.93 11.55
N ASP A 235 3.23 -2.98 12.07
CA ASP A 235 3.20 -2.65 13.51
C ASP A 235 2.79 -3.86 14.35
N LEU A 236 1.73 -4.56 13.93
CA LEU A 236 1.20 -5.70 14.65
C LEU A 236 2.23 -6.83 14.73
N HIS A 237 2.93 -7.13 13.63
CA HIS A 237 4.00 -8.12 13.62
C HIS A 237 5.17 -7.72 14.53
N GLN A 238 5.65 -6.49 14.41
CA GLN A 238 6.81 -6.03 15.19
C GLN A 238 6.50 -5.99 16.70
N LEU A 239 5.37 -5.43 17.10
CA LEU A 239 4.98 -5.35 18.51
C LEU A 239 4.62 -6.72 19.09
N THR A 240 4.02 -7.61 18.29
CA THR A 240 3.80 -9.01 18.71
C THR A 240 5.12 -9.73 18.93
N ALA A 241 6.10 -9.55 18.04
CA ALA A 241 7.42 -10.14 18.20
C ALA A 241 8.16 -9.59 19.43
N GLU A 242 8.04 -8.29 19.71
CA GLU A 242 8.58 -7.66 20.91
C GLU A 242 7.99 -8.28 22.19
N ILE A 243 6.66 -8.47 22.23
CA ILE A 243 5.97 -9.15 23.34
C ILE A 243 6.45 -10.58 23.52
N LYS A 244 6.50 -11.36 22.44
CA LYS A 244 6.97 -12.75 22.48
C LYS A 244 8.43 -12.87 22.92
N ALA A 245 9.30 -11.95 22.50
CA ALA A 245 10.72 -11.98 22.82
C ALA A 245 11.00 -11.86 24.32
N HIS A 246 10.16 -11.13 25.06
CA HIS A 246 10.25 -11.02 26.52
C HIS A 246 9.28 -11.95 27.27
N HIS A 247 8.68 -12.93 26.59
CA HIS A 247 7.71 -13.87 27.16
C HIS A 247 6.50 -13.18 27.81
N GLY A 248 6.02 -12.10 27.19
CA GLY A 248 4.82 -11.40 27.65
C GLY A 248 3.55 -12.27 27.61
N SER A 249 2.58 -11.89 28.42
CA SER A 249 1.32 -12.59 28.64
C SER A 249 0.29 -12.37 27.52
N ASP A 250 -0.70 -13.27 27.44
CA ASP A 250 -1.83 -13.12 26.51
C ASP A 250 -2.63 -11.83 26.78
N ALA A 251 -2.69 -11.37 28.03
CA ALA A 251 -3.35 -10.12 28.40
C ALA A 251 -2.59 -8.89 27.86
N GLU A 252 -1.26 -8.91 27.88
CA GLU A 252 -0.44 -7.85 27.27
C GLU A 252 -0.59 -7.83 25.75
N LEU A 253 -0.60 -9.01 25.12
CA LEU A 253 -0.84 -9.16 23.68
C LEU A 253 -2.23 -8.64 23.27
N HIS A 254 -3.26 -8.99 24.04
CA HIS A 254 -4.62 -8.49 23.87
C HIS A 254 -4.66 -6.96 23.96
N GLN A 255 -4.12 -6.39 25.04
CA GLN A 255 -4.17 -4.95 25.27
C GLN A 255 -3.43 -4.17 24.18
N MET A 256 -2.26 -4.66 23.75
CA MET A 256 -1.50 -4.07 22.64
C MET A 256 -2.33 -4.06 21.35
N ARG A 257 -2.97 -5.19 21.01
CA ARG A 257 -3.81 -5.30 19.81
C ARG A 257 -5.05 -4.40 19.89
N VAL A 258 -5.72 -4.33 21.04
CA VAL A 258 -6.87 -3.43 21.25
C VAL A 258 -6.45 -1.98 20.99
N ASN A 259 -5.30 -1.58 21.51
CA ASN A 259 -4.78 -0.23 21.32
C ASN A 259 -4.45 0.07 19.84
N LEU A 260 -3.92 -0.91 19.09
CA LEU A 260 -3.44 -0.71 17.72
C LEU A 260 -4.54 -0.85 16.65
N VAL A 261 -5.41 -1.87 16.77
CA VAL A 261 -6.38 -2.25 15.74
C VAL A 261 -7.84 -2.26 16.22
N GLY A 262 -8.07 -2.02 17.51
CA GLY A 262 -9.40 -2.03 18.12
C GLY A 262 -9.89 -3.44 18.48
N ILE A 263 -11.00 -3.48 19.24
CA ILE A 263 -11.54 -4.69 19.86
C ILE A 263 -11.95 -5.73 18.80
N GLU A 264 -12.70 -5.33 17.77
CA GLU A 264 -13.22 -6.27 16.76
C GLU A 264 -12.10 -6.96 15.97
N ALA A 265 -11.04 -6.23 15.62
CA ALA A 265 -9.89 -6.79 14.94
C ALA A 265 -9.06 -7.68 15.88
N THR A 266 -8.93 -7.29 17.15
CA THR A 266 -8.26 -8.08 18.18
C THR A 266 -8.93 -9.44 18.36
N GLN A 267 -10.26 -9.49 18.46
CA GLN A 267 -10.99 -10.75 18.58
C GLN A 267 -10.70 -11.69 17.39
N ARG A 268 -10.71 -11.17 16.16
CA ARG A 268 -10.38 -11.98 14.98
C ARG A 268 -8.94 -12.49 14.98
N LEU A 269 -8.00 -11.71 15.51
CA LEU A 269 -6.61 -12.12 15.66
C LEU A 269 -6.45 -13.21 16.73
N GLU A 270 -7.19 -13.13 17.82
CA GLU A 270 -7.18 -14.14 18.88
C GLU A 270 -7.84 -15.45 18.44
N ASP A 271 -8.92 -15.37 17.67
CA ASP A 271 -9.53 -16.54 17.02
C ASP A 271 -8.54 -17.21 16.04
N LEU A 272 -7.75 -16.40 15.32
CA LEU A 272 -6.68 -16.88 14.45
C LEU A 272 -5.57 -17.57 15.25
N ASP A 273 -5.18 -17.03 16.40
CA ASP A 273 -4.17 -17.63 17.28
C ASP A 273 -4.64 -18.99 17.81
N ILE A 274 -5.91 -19.11 18.20
CA ILE A 274 -6.52 -20.39 18.61
C ILE A 274 -6.47 -21.39 17.45
N GLN A 275 -6.81 -20.97 16.23
CA GLN A 275 -6.75 -21.83 15.05
C GLN A 275 -5.31 -22.28 14.74
N HIS A 276 -4.33 -21.38 14.87
CA HIS A 276 -2.91 -21.69 14.70
C HIS A 276 -2.43 -22.70 15.74
N ASN A 277 -2.77 -22.51 17.01
CA ASN A 277 -2.40 -23.43 18.09
C ASN A 277 -3.03 -24.82 17.90
N ASN A 278 -4.32 -24.87 17.52
CA ASN A 278 -5.00 -26.12 17.22
C ASN A 278 -4.35 -26.84 16.03
N TRP A 279 -4.02 -26.12 14.97
CA TRP A 279 -3.29 -26.67 13.82
C TRP A 279 -1.92 -27.22 14.24
N GLN A 280 -1.16 -26.46 15.02
CA GLN A 280 0.17 -26.86 15.49
C GLN A 280 0.09 -28.14 16.32
N ASN A 281 -0.81 -28.21 17.30
CA ASN A 281 -1.00 -29.39 18.14
C ASN A 281 -1.43 -30.61 17.32
N LYS A 282 -2.37 -30.42 16.38
CA LYS A 282 -2.86 -31.45 15.48
C LYS A 282 -1.75 -32.02 14.59
N VAL A 283 -0.93 -31.15 13.99
CA VAL A 283 0.22 -31.56 13.16
C VAL A 283 1.26 -32.28 14.01
N ASN A 284 1.67 -31.75 15.15
CA ASN A 284 2.69 -32.37 15.99
C ASN A 284 2.26 -33.76 16.49
N SER A 285 0.99 -33.91 16.89
CA SER A 285 0.43 -35.20 17.31
C SER A 285 0.46 -36.20 16.16
N TYR A 286 0.01 -35.78 14.97
CA TYR A 286 0.07 -36.60 13.77
C TYR A 286 1.50 -37.03 13.41
N LEU A 287 2.47 -36.11 13.42
CA LEU A 287 3.88 -36.41 13.09
C LEU A 287 4.47 -37.39 14.11
N THR A 288 4.15 -37.23 15.40
CA THR A 288 4.62 -38.12 16.47
C THR A 288 4.08 -39.54 16.29
N GLU A 289 2.77 -39.70 16.02
CA GLU A 289 2.18 -41.01 15.75
C GLU A 289 2.68 -41.63 14.44
N ARG A 290 2.89 -40.81 13.40
CA ARG A 290 3.48 -41.26 12.14
C ARG A 290 4.87 -41.85 12.36
N ASP A 291 5.71 -41.18 13.15
CA ASP A 291 7.06 -41.66 13.46
C ASP A 291 7.04 -43.02 14.19
N GLN A 292 6.04 -43.28 15.04
CA GLN A 292 5.87 -44.58 15.68
C GLN A 292 5.54 -45.68 14.66
N ILE A 293 4.69 -45.39 13.68
CA ILE A 293 4.37 -46.33 12.59
C ILE A 293 5.62 -46.61 11.75
N ILE A 294 6.40 -45.58 11.39
CA ILE A 294 7.62 -45.73 10.59
C ILE A 294 8.69 -46.56 11.33
N LYS A 295 8.83 -46.36 12.65
CA LYS A 295 9.79 -47.10 13.49
C LYS A 295 9.34 -48.51 13.87
N SER A 296 8.10 -48.88 13.55
CA SER A 296 7.57 -50.22 13.83
C SER A 296 8.26 -51.29 12.98
N SER A 297 8.24 -52.54 13.44
CA SER A 297 8.77 -53.69 12.68
C SER A 297 7.80 -54.22 11.60
N MET A 298 6.76 -53.46 11.25
CA MET A 298 5.78 -53.85 10.23
C MET A 298 6.39 -53.77 8.80
N PRO A 299 5.91 -54.58 7.84
CA PRO A 299 6.29 -54.45 6.43
C PRO A 299 5.94 -53.06 5.88
N TYR A 300 6.74 -52.55 4.95
CA TYR A 300 6.57 -51.22 4.35
C TYR A 300 5.16 -50.96 3.82
N GLU A 301 4.54 -51.92 3.12
CA GLU A 301 3.17 -51.76 2.61
C GLU A 301 2.15 -51.56 3.73
N THR A 302 2.31 -52.28 4.85
CA THR A 302 1.45 -52.14 6.03
C THR A 302 1.65 -50.80 6.71
N GLN A 303 2.90 -50.33 6.84
CA GLN A 303 3.20 -49.00 7.36
C GLN A 303 2.57 -47.91 6.48
N SER A 304 2.72 -48.00 5.15
CA SER A 304 2.15 -47.04 4.20
C SER A 304 0.62 -46.95 4.32
N HIS A 305 -0.06 -48.10 4.38
CA HIS A 305 -1.52 -48.13 4.60
C HIS A 305 -1.92 -47.53 5.95
N ALA A 306 -1.21 -47.84 7.03
CA ALA A 306 -1.48 -47.28 8.35
C ALA A 306 -1.27 -45.75 8.40
N ILE A 307 -0.25 -45.22 7.73
CA ILE A 307 0.00 -43.77 7.64
C ILE A 307 -1.12 -43.07 6.86
N ILE A 308 -1.61 -43.66 5.77
CA ILE A 308 -2.74 -43.11 5.01
C ILE A 308 -4.01 -43.08 5.86
N GLN A 309 -4.28 -44.14 6.63
CA GLN A 309 -5.41 -44.19 7.55
C GLN A 309 -5.28 -43.13 8.65
N LEU A 310 -4.11 -43.03 9.29
CA LEU A 310 -3.81 -42.02 10.30
C LEU A 310 -4.01 -40.59 9.77
N LYS A 311 -3.52 -40.32 8.55
CA LYS A 311 -3.69 -39.02 7.88
C LYS A 311 -5.16 -38.68 7.66
N ASN A 312 -5.98 -39.65 7.26
CA ASN A 312 -7.42 -39.47 7.06
C ASN A 312 -8.18 -39.28 8.38
N GLN A 313 -7.72 -39.91 9.47
CA GLN A 313 -8.30 -39.73 10.80
C GLN A 313 -8.06 -38.32 11.34
N TYR A 314 -6.81 -37.84 11.25
CA TYR A 314 -6.46 -36.50 11.70
C TYR A 314 -7.05 -35.42 10.79
N PHE A 315 -6.83 -35.52 9.48
CA PHE A 315 -7.15 -34.43 8.55
C PHE A 315 -8.29 -34.85 7.62
N GLN A 316 -9.52 -34.49 7.96
CA GLN A 316 -10.69 -34.78 7.12
C GLN A 316 -10.85 -33.77 5.99
N ASN A 317 -10.39 -32.53 6.20
CA ASN A 317 -10.42 -31.47 5.21
C ASN A 317 -9.33 -31.69 4.13
N PRO A 318 -9.68 -31.76 2.83
CA PRO A 318 -8.70 -31.92 1.75
C PRO A 318 -7.62 -30.82 1.70
N GLN A 319 -7.95 -29.58 2.08
CA GLN A 319 -7.00 -28.46 2.09
C GLN A 319 -5.94 -28.63 3.19
N GLU A 320 -6.33 -29.16 4.35
CA GLU A 320 -5.38 -29.50 5.41
C GLU A 320 -4.40 -30.57 4.96
N LYS A 321 -4.84 -31.57 4.17
CA LYS A 321 -3.96 -32.61 3.63
C LYS A 321 -2.92 -32.07 2.66
N LEU A 322 -3.28 -31.07 1.85
CA LEU A 322 -2.34 -30.39 0.95
C LEU A 322 -1.29 -29.61 1.75
N ARG A 323 -1.73 -28.82 2.73
CA ARG A 323 -0.83 -28.06 3.61
C ARG A 323 0.12 -29.00 4.38
N LEU A 324 -0.38 -30.16 4.82
CA LEU A 324 0.38 -31.14 5.59
C LEU A 324 1.63 -31.65 4.84
N GLN A 325 1.60 -31.79 3.52
CA GLN A 325 2.71 -32.34 2.73
C GLN A 325 4.05 -31.64 2.99
N THR A 326 4.03 -30.31 3.13
CA THR A 326 5.23 -29.53 3.46
C THR A 326 5.72 -29.84 4.87
N PHE A 327 4.83 -29.99 5.86
CA PHE A 327 5.20 -30.38 7.21
C PHE A 327 5.79 -31.80 7.26
N GLU A 328 5.23 -32.74 6.50
CA GLU A 328 5.77 -34.12 6.40
C GLU A 328 7.20 -34.09 5.87
N THR A 329 7.40 -33.39 4.74
CA THR A 329 8.70 -33.29 4.07
C THR A 329 9.77 -32.63 4.95
N VAL A 330 9.43 -31.52 5.61
CA VAL A 330 10.36 -30.80 6.48
C VAL A 330 10.70 -31.63 7.72
N HIS A 331 9.72 -32.30 8.31
CA HIS A 331 9.93 -33.19 9.46
C HIS A 331 10.85 -34.36 9.12
N ASP A 332 10.66 -35.01 7.96
CA ASP A 332 11.48 -36.13 7.52
C ASP A 332 12.93 -35.73 7.24
N GLN A 333 13.17 -34.47 6.89
CA GLN A 333 14.49 -33.88 6.72
C GLN A 333 15.12 -33.42 8.05
N GLY A 334 14.42 -33.55 9.18
CA GLY A 334 14.85 -33.04 10.48
C GLY A 334 14.85 -31.50 10.58
N GLY A 335 14.12 -30.82 9.70
CA GLY A 335 14.03 -29.37 9.65
C GLY A 335 13.05 -28.78 10.66
N LYS A 336 13.13 -27.46 10.89
CA LYS A 336 12.18 -26.73 11.72
C LYS A 336 10.83 -26.62 11.00
N LEU A 337 9.77 -27.13 11.63
CA LEU A 337 8.42 -27.10 11.06
C LEU A 337 7.97 -25.66 10.73
N PRO A 338 7.37 -25.42 9.55
CA PRO A 338 7.01 -24.09 9.06
C PRO A 338 5.65 -23.62 9.63
N PHE A 339 5.53 -23.57 10.96
CA PHE A 339 4.39 -22.92 11.61
C PHE A 339 4.45 -21.40 11.40
N THR A 340 3.28 -20.78 11.25
CA THR A 340 3.14 -19.33 11.28
C THR A 340 3.54 -18.82 12.66
N GLN A 341 4.51 -17.90 12.71
CA GLN A 341 5.00 -17.28 13.95
C GLN A 341 4.13 -16.13 14.41
#